data_AF-A0A2W7DRJ0-F1
#
_entry.id   AF-A0A2W7DRJ0-F1
#
_cell.length_a   1.000
_cell.length_b   1.000
_cell.length_c   1.000
_cell.angle_alpha   90.00
_cell.angle_beta   90.00
_cell.angle_gamma   90.00
#
_symmetry.space_group_name_H-M   'P 1'
#
loop_
_entity.id
_entity.type
_entity.pdbx_description
1 polymer ?
#
loop_
_entity_poly.entity_id
_entity_poly.type
_entity_poly.pdbx_seq_one_letter_code
_entity_poly.pdbx_strand_id
1 'polypeptide(L)'
;MLHRARGLLVRQRTMVACAIRAHLAEYGLITPQGRHRIDSLAIAFEEVREAMPIEACFAISTLITQLGELNTRIGEIDDRLVQIHRNHPVCRLLASVPGIGPITATAFAASGQ
;
A
#
# COMPACT_ATOMS: atom_id res chain seq x y z
N MET A 1 -16.84 7.07 7.22
CA MET A 1 -15.64 6.85 8.08
C MET A 1 -14.63 5.90 7.45
N LEU A 2 -15.04 4.77 6.86
CA LEU A 2 -14.15 3.81 6.20
C LEU A 2 -13.25 4.41 5.11
N HIS A 3 -13.80 5.26 4.21
CA HIS A 3 -12.98 5.95 3.20
C HIS A 3 -11.87 6.83 3.79
N ARG A 4 -12.14 7.53 4.90
CA ARG A 4 -11.14 8.37 5.59
C ARG A 4 -10.07 7.52 6.27
N ALA A 5 -10.46 6.45 6.95
CA ALA A 5 -9.54 5.49 7.56
C ALA A 5 -8.62 4.85 6.51
N ARG A 6 -9.19 4.37 5.40
CA ARG A 6 -8.43 3.86 4.26
C ARG A 6 -7.42 4.88 3.74
N GLY A 7 -7.86 6.12 3.52
CA GLY A 7 -7.00 7.19 3.02
C GLY A 7 -5.79 7.44 3.92
N LEU A 8 -5.97 7.36 5.25
CA LEU A 8 -4.87 7.44 6.21
C LEU A 8 -3.90 6.26 6.06
N LEU A 9 -4.40 5.03 6.04
CA LEU A 9 -3.56 3.83 5.92
C LEU A 9 -2.76 3.80 4.60
N VAL A 10 -3.36 4.24 3.49
CA VAL A 10 -2.67 4.34 2.19
C VAL A 10 -1.51 5.34 2.24
N ARG A 11 -1.69 6.48 2.93
CA ARG A 11 -0.60 7.45 3.14
C ARG A 11 0.50 6.86 4.02
N GLN A 12 0.14 6.22 5.14
CA GLN A 12 1.10 5.53 6.01
C GLN A 12 1.90 4.46 5.25
N ARG A 13 1.23 3.64 4.44
CA ARG A 13 1.88 2.63 3.60
C ARG A 13 2.89 3.26 2.65
N THR A 14 2.53 4.39 2.04
CA THR A 14 3.42 5.12 1.13
C THR A 14 4.64 5.64 1.88
N MET A 15 4.47 6.21 3.07
CA MET A 15 5.59 6.69 3.90
C MET A 15 6.55 5.55 4.28
N VAL A 16 6.03 4.43 4.74
CA VAL A 16 6.84 3.24 5.10
C VAL A 16 7.60 2.70 3.89
N ALA A 17 6.94 2.58 2.74
CA ALA A 17 7.59 2.13 1.52
C ALA A 17 8.68 3.10 1.04
N CYS A 18 8.51 4.41 1.23
CA CYS A 18 9.56 5.39 0.93
C CYS A 18 10.74 5.29 1.91
N ALA A 19 10.48 5.08 3.20
CA ALA A 19 11.53 4.90 4.20
C ALA A 19 12.40 3.66 3.91
N ILE A 20 11.77 2.52 3.58
CA ILE A 20 12.51 1.31 3.18
C ILE A 20 13.39 1.58 1.97
N ARG A 21 12.87 2.26 0.94
CA ARG A 21 13.67 2.61 -0.24
C ARG A 21 14.84 3.52 0.08
N ALA A 22 14.65 4.50 0.96
CA ALA A 22 15.72 5.39 1.39
C ALA A 22 16.84 4.60 2.08
N HIS A 23 16.48 3.72 3.02
CA HIS A 23 17.46 2.87 3.69
C HIS A 23 18.16 1.91 2.73
N LEU A 24 17.46 1.26 1.80
CA LEU A 24 18.10 0.39 0.80
C LEU A 24 19.04 1.17 -0.13
N ALA A 25 18.73 2.42 -0.46
CA ALA A 25 19.58 3.27 -1.27
C ALA A 25 20.90 3.66 -0.57
N GLU A 26 20.91 3.78 0.76
CA GLU A 26 22.14 3.98 1.55
C GLU A 26 23.14 2.82 1.37
N TYR A 27 22.66 1.62 1.03
CA TYR A 27 23.47 0.42 0.78
C TYR A 27 23.61 0.09 -0.71
N GLY A 28 23.38 1.07 -1.59
CA GLY A 28 23.66 0.96 -3.03
C GLY A 28 22.55 0.31 -3.86
N LEU A 29 21.40 -0.01 -3.26
CA LEU A 29 20.29 -0.64 -3.97
C LEU A 29 19.22 0.37 -4.37
N ILE A 30 19.27 0.79 -5.64
CA ILE A 30 18.28 1.70 -6.24
C ILE A 30 17.10 0.88 -6.76
N THR A 31 16.04 0.75 -5.95
CA THR A 31 14.79 0.13 -6.41
C THR A 31 13.97 1.08 -7.30
N PRO A 32 13.43 0.62 -8.45
CA PRO A 32 12.56 1.46 -9.28
C PRO A 32 11.30 1.90 -8.53
N GLN A 33 10.88 3.16 -8.72
CA GLN A 33 9.62 3.67 -8.19
C GLN A 33 8.43 3.03 -8.94
N GLY A 34 7.53 2.35 -8.21
CA GLY A 34 6.34 1.74 -8.82
C GLY A 34 5.33 1.19 -7.80
N ARG A 35 4.04 1.39 -8.07
CA ARG A 35 2.91 0.96 -7.22
C ARG A 35 2.74 -0.55 -7.09
N HIS A 36 3.31 -1.34 -8.02
CA HIS A 36 3.15 -2.80 -8.08
C HIS A 36 4.33 -3.60 -7.52
N ARG A 37 5.18 -2.98 -6.71
CA ARG A 37 6.45 -3.59 -6.29
C ARG A 37 6.73 -3.34 -4.80
N ILE A 38 5.72 -3.55 -3.96
CA ILE A 38 5.92 -3.63 -2.50
C ILE A 38 6.59 -4.95 -2.14
N ASP A 39 6.16 -6.06 -2.76
CA ASP A 39 6.76 -7.37 -2.55
C ASP A 39 8.22 -7.43 -3.00
N SER A 40 8.61 -6.60 -3.98
CA SER A 40 10.01 -6.48 -4.39
C SER A 40 10.88 -5.73 -3.38
N LEU A 41 10.32 -5.02 -2.39
CA LEU A 41 11.14 -4.38 -1.35
C LEU A 41 11.71 -5.40 -0.36
N ALA A 42 10.98 -6.48 -0.07
CA ALA A 42 11.48 -7.57 0.74
C ALA A 42 12.57 -8.36 0.00
N ILE A 43 12.36 -8.63 -1.30
CA ILE A 43 13.36 -9.30 -2.16
C ILE A 43 14.63 -8.45 -2.24
N ALA A 44 14.47 -7.17 -2.53
CA ALA A 44 15.55 -6.17 -2.56
C ALA A 44 16.34 -6.12 -1.24
N PHE A 45 15.66 -6.23 -0.10
CA PHE A 45 16.31 -6.27 1.20
C PHE A 45 17.17 -7.53 1.37
N GLU A 46 16.66 -8.70 1.02
CA GLU A 46 17.43 -9.96 1.14
C GLU A 46 18.69 -9.96 0.24
N GLU A 47 18.68 -9.26 -0.90
CA GLU A 47 19.87 -9.12 -1.79
C GLU A 47 21.05 -8.41 -1.12
N VAL A 48 20.79 -7.45 -0.22
CA VAL A 48 21.84 -6.64 0.43
C VAL A 48 22.02 -6.95 1.91
N ARG A 49 21.13 -7.77 2.49
CA ARG A 49 21.05 -8.02 3.92
C ARG A 49 22.37 -8.45 4.55
N GLU A 50 23.14 -9.32 3.88
CA GLU A 50 24.42 -9.81 4.40
C GLU A 50 25.51 -8.73 4.45
N ALA A 51 25.39 -7.68 3.64
CA ALA A 51 26.33 -6.56 3.58
C ALA A 51 25.97 -5.41 4.54
N MET A 52 24.87 -5.53 5.29
CA MET A 52 24.33 -4.48 6.14
C MET A 52 24.66 -4.70 7.63
N PRO A 53 24.83 -3.62 8.42
CA PRO A 53 24.87 -3.69 9.87
C PRO A 53 23.60 -4.33 10.45
N ILE A 54 23.74 -5.03 11.57
CA ILE A 54 22.64 -5.76 12.24
C ILE A 54 21.48 -4.81 12.57
N GLU A 55 21.79 -3.60 13.02
CA GLU A 55 20.84 -2.57 13.38
C GLU A 55 20.01 -2.09 12.17
N ALA A 56 20.66 -1.95 11.00
CA ALA A 56 20.00 -1.57 9.77
C ALA A 56 19.07 -2.70 9.27
N CYS A 57 19.54 -3.95 9.34
CA CYS A 57 18.73 -5.13 9.04
C CYS A 57 17.48 -5.20 9.93
N PHE A 58 17.63 -4.97 11.23
CA PHE A 58 16.52 -4.96 12.18
C PHE A 58 15.51 -3.85 11.85
N ALA A 59 16.00 -2.63 11.58
CA ALA A 59 15.14 -1.49 11.24
C ALA A 59 14.33 -1.73 9.96
N ILE A 60 14.99 -2.18 8.88
CA ILE A 60 14.32 -2.46 7.60
C ILE A 60 13.33 -3.61 7.74
N SER A 61 13.69 -4.68 8.47
CA SER A 61 12.78 -5.81 8.72
C SER A 61 11.52 -5.35 9.45
N THR A 62 11.65 -4.49 10.45
CA THR A 62 10.52 -3.89 11.18
C THR A 62 9.60 -3.11 10.26
N LEU A 63 10.17 -2.30 9.35
CA LEU A 63 9.41 -1.53 8.37
C LEU A 63 8.70 -2.43 7.33
N ILE A 64 9.34 -3.52 6.89
CA ILE A 64 8.73 -4.49 5.97
C ILE A 64 7.53 -5.16 6.64
N THR A 65 7.64 -5.59 7.90
CA THR A 65 6.52 -6.14 8.67
C THR A 65 5.37 -5.14 8.75
N GLN A 66 5.65 -3.89 9.12
CA GLN A 66 4.64 -2.83 9.18
C GLN A 66 3.97 -2.59 7.82
N LEU A 67 4.74 -2.65 6.73
CA LEU A 67 4.22 -2.49 5.38
C LEU A 67 3.23 -3.59 5.01
N GLY A 68 3.51 -4.84 5.41
CA GLY A 68 2.61 -5.97 5.27
C GLY A 68 1.29 -5.78 6.05
N GLU A 69 1.37 -5.38 7.32
CA GLU A 69 0.18 -5.10 8.14
C GLU A 69 -0.71 -4.00 7.56
N LEU A 70 -0.09 -2.92 7.05
CA LEU A 70 -0.81 -1.84 6.41
C LEU A 70 -1.53 -2.32 5.15
N ASN A 71 -0.92 -3.19 4.35
CA ASN A 71 -1.58 -3.80 3.19
C ASN A 71 -2.79 -4.64 3.58
N THR A 72 -2.65 -5.50 4.59
CA THR A 72 -3.75 -6.34 5.08
C THR A 72 -4.93 -5.48 5.54
N ARG A 73 -4.68 -4.47 6.39
CA ARG A 73 -5.74 -3.59 6.90
C ARG A 73 -6.41 -2.75 5.81
N ILE A 74 -5.65 -2.32 4.80
CA ILE A 74 -6.24 -1.63 3.63
C ILE A 74 -7.19 -2.60 2.89
N GLY A 75 -6.78 -3.85 2.67
CA GLY A 75 -7.61 -4.89 2.05
C GLY A 75 -8.90 -5.15 2.81
N GLU A 76 -8.84 -5.28 4.14
CA GLU A 76 -10.02 -5.47 4.99
C GLU A 76 -11.03 -4.31 4.88
N ILE A 77 -10.53 -3.06 4.83
CA ILE A 77 -11.39 -1.90 4.63
C ILE A 77 -11.97 -1.88 3.21
N ASP A 78 -11.18 -2.25 2.21
CA ASP A 78 -11.61 -2.34 0.81
C ASP A 78 -12.74 -3.38 0.66
N ASP A 79 -12.61 -4.55 1.27
CA ASP A 79 -13.66 -5.57 1.30
C ASP A 79 -14.93 -5.06 1.97
N ARG A 80 -14.80 -4.37 3.11
CA ARG A 80 -15.95 -3.78 3.81
C ARG A 80 -16.65 -2.72 2.96
N LEU A 81 -15.88 -1.88 2.27
CA LEU A 81 -16.42 -0.87 1.35
C LEU A 81 -17.15 -1.53 0.19
N VAL A 82 -16.61 -2.59 -0.40
CA VAL A 82 -17.27 -3.35 -1.48
C VAL A 82 -18.57 -3.95 -0.99
N GLN A 83 -18.62 -4.56 0.21
CA GLN A 83 -19.86 -5.13 0.75
C GLN A 83 -20.95 -4.07 0.95
N ILE A 84 -20.59 -2.88 1.46
CA ILE A 84 -21.54 -1.77 1.65
C ILE A 84 -22.10 -1.28 0.31
N HIS A 85 -21.28 -1.26 -0.74
CA HIS A 85 -21.63 -0.66 -2.02
C HIS A 85 -22.09 -1.67 -3.09
N ARG A 86 -22.11 -2.97 -2.79
CA ARG A 86 -22.48 -4.04 -3.73
C ARG A 86 -23.88 -3.89 -4.35
N ASN A 87 -24.76 -3.15 -3.68
CA ASN A 87 -26.13 -2.85 -4.14
C ASN A 87 -26.29 -1.44 -4.75
N HIS A 88 -25.22 -0.64 -4.88
CA HIS A 88 -25.32 0.75 -5.34
C HIS A 88 -25.01 0.88 -6.84
N PRO A 89 -25.96 1.36 -7.69
CA PRO A 89 -25.80 1.40 -9.15
C PRO A 89 -24.61 2.24 -9.64
N VAL A 90 -24.23 3.31 -8.92
CA VAL A 90 -23.08 4.17 -9.26
C VAL A 90 -21.73 3.44 -9.19
N CYS A 91 -21.61 2.40 -8.35
CA CYS A 91 -20.35 1.66 -8.18
C CYS A 91 -20.09 0.67 -9.32
N ARG A 92 -21.14 0.22 -10.02
CA ARG A 92 -21.02 -0.66 -11.20
C ARG A 92 -20.49 0.07 -12.43
N LEU A 93 -20.86 1.33 -12.63
CA LEU A 93 -20.44 2.11 -13.80
C LEU A 93 -18.98 2.58 -13.71
N LEU A 94 -18.47 2.82 -12.50
CA LEU A 94 -17.10 3.28 -12.30
C LEU A 94 -16.08 2.13 -12.20
N ALA A 95 -16.53 0.89 -11.96
CA ALA A 95 -15.70 -0.31 -11.99
C ALA A 95 -15.36 -0.80 -13.41
N SER A 96 -16.01 -0.27 -14.46
CA SER A 96 -15.75 -0.60 -15.86
C SER A 96 -14.72 0.30 -16.54
N VAL A 97 -14.17 1.30 -15.84
CA VAL A 97 -13.12 2.18 -16.38
C VAL A 97 -11.74 1.57 -16.10
N PRO A 98 -10.94 1.22 -17.14
CA PRO A 98 -9.60 0.68 -16.95
C PRO A 98 -8.73 1.64 -16.16
N GLY A 99 -8.15 1.18 -15.04
CA GLY A 99 -7.32 2.01 -14.16
C GLY A 99 -8.05 2.70 -13.00
N ILE A 100 -9.39 2.60 -12.94
CA ILE A 100 -10.20 3.03 -11.79
C ILE A 100 -10.76 1.79 -11.11
N GLY A 101 -10.05 1.30 -10.10
CA GLY A 101 -10.54 0.19 -9.29
C GLY A 101 -11.85 0.54 -8.57
N PRO A 102 -12.65 -0.48 -8.16
CA PRO A 102 -13.93 -0.30 -7.46
C PRO A 102 -13.84 0.57 -6.19
N ILE A 103 -12.65 0.80 -5.66
CA ILE A 103 -12.41 1.64 -4.49
C ILE A 103 -12.36 3.14 -4.83
N THR A 104 -11.85 3.50 -6.02
CA THR A 104 -11.92 4.88 -6.52
C THR A 104 -13.35 5.19 -6.93
N ALA A 105 -14.07 4.21 -7.50
CA ALA A 105 -15.49 4.29 -7.83
C ALA A 105 -16.38 4.63 -6.61
N THR A 106 -16.17 3.95 -5.49
CA THR A 106 -16.94 4.16 -4.25
C THR A 106 -16.63 5.51 -3.59
N ALA A 107 -15.37 5.99 -3.68
CA ALA A 107 -15.00 7.31 -3.16
C ALA A 107 -15.69 8.47 -3.91
N PHE A 108 -15.87 8.35 -5.23
CA PHE A 108 -16.65 9.33 -6.00
C PHE A 108 -18.14 9.29 -5.65
N ALA A 109 -18.73 8.10 -5.51
CA ALA A 109 -20.14 7.96 -5.11
C ALA A 109 -20.42 8.54 -3.72
N ALA A 110 -19.48 8.41 -2.77
CA ALA A 110 -19.58 8.95 -1.42
C ALA A 110 -19.40 10.49 -1.34
N SER A 111 -18.89 11.13 -2.39
CA SER A 111 -18.67 12.58 -2.43
C SER A 111 -19.83 13.36 -3.09
N GLY A 112 -20.85 12.64 -3.58
CA GLY A 112 -22.02 13.20 -4.27
C GLY A 112 -23.30 13.25 -3.44
N GLN A 113 -23.20 13.26 -2.11
CA GLN A 113 -24.32 13.52 -1.18
C GLN A 113 -24.13 14.88 -0.50
#